data_AF-A0A833FTW8-F1
#
_entry.id   AF-A0A833FTW8-F1
#
_cell.length_a   1.000
_cell.length_b   1.000
_cell.length_c   1.000
_cell.angle_alpha   90.00
_cell.angle_beta   90.00
_cell.angle_gamma   90.00
#
_symmetry.space_group_name_H-M   'P 1'
#
loop_
_entity.id
_entity.type
_entity.pdbx_description
1 polymer ?
#
loop_
_entity_poly.entity_id
_entity_poly.type
_entity_poly.pdbx_seq_one_letter_code
_entity_poly.pdbx_strand_id
1 'polypeptide(L)'
;MAIAVDNPPAKPRRPAVWRKLTSLVSDLLPKGLYARTLIIIMAPIFLVECIVTFVFMEQHWEQVTRRLSEATAHEVAALIDIYQNYPQDDDHRQLTELASKRLGLSVEILPAGKLPPTRPRPFFDLLDRALTTELKKSISQPFWIDTVGNSHHVEMRVSLGTGIMRVLVRRNQAYASNWHIVLVWMVGTSLVLYTTAIVILRNQIRPILKLAEAAEAFGKGRQGPPDFKPRGAREVRQAATAFIEMRDRIERHVDQRTTMLAGVSHDLRTVLTRFKLQLAMLDETAATKGLERDADEMRHMLEDYLAFAKGDGGEVAKPANVVEMLE
;
A
#
# COMPACT_ATOMS: atom_id res chain seq x y z
N MET A 1 44.08 31.56 32.93
CA MET A 1 43.91 31.02 31.57
C MET A 1 42.82 29.95 31.63
N ALA A 2 41.56 30.36 31.46
CA ALA A 2 40.41 29.48 31.56
C ALA A 2 40.03 28.97 30.15
N ILE A 3 40.02 27.65 29.98
CA ILE A 3 39.69 26.99 28.72
C ILE A 3 38.17 27.02 28.58
N ALA A 4 37.68 27.80 27.60
CA ALA A 4 36.28 27.81 27.22
C ALA A 4 35.92 26.47 26.58
N VAL A 5 35.02 25.72 27.22
CA VAL A 5 34.41 24.52 26.66
C VAL A 5 33.34 24.98 25.68
N ASP A 6 33.61 24.82 24.40
CA ASP A 6 32.69 25.13 23.30
C ASP A 6 31.53 24.12 23.33
N ASN A 7 30.32 24.60 23.64
CA ASN A 7 29.13 23.76 23.61
C ASN A 7 28.75 23.45 22.15
N PRO A 8 28.39 22.20 21.81
CA PRO A 8 28.00 21.86 20.45
C PRO A 8 26.73 22.63 20.03
N PRO A 9 26.62 23.04 18.75
CA PRO A 9 25.48 23.82 18.29
C PRO A 9 24.17 23.06 18.47
N ALA A 10 23.17 23.74 19.04
CA ALA A 10 21.84 23.21 19.26
C ALA A 10 21.23 22.70 17.94
N LYS A 11 20.77 21.43 17.92
CA LYS A 11 20.13 20.81 16.75
C LYS A 11 18.96 21.69 16.27
N PRO A 12 18.83 21.96 14.95
CA PRO A 12 17.77 22.82 14.44
C PRO A 12 16.39 22.23 14.76
N ARG A 13 15.56 23.00 15.46
CA ARG A 13 14.16 22.65 15.76
C ARG A 13 13.39 22.54 14.44
N ARG A 14 12.96 21.33 14.07
CA ARG A 14 12.11 21.10 12.90
C ARG A 14 10.84 21.98 12.98
N PRO A 15 10.36 22.58 11.87
CA PRO A 15 9.19 23.45 11.88
C PRO A 15 7.95 22.71 12.42
N ALA A 16 7.09 23.40 13.17
CA ALA A 16 5.90 22.81 13.82
C ALA A 16 4.95 22.10 12.83
N VAL A 17 4.90 22.58 11.58
CA VAL A 17 4.11 21.98 10.48
C VAL A 17 4.61 20.56 10.16
N TRP A 18 5.92 20.35 10.12
CA TRP A 18 6.52 19.04 9.87
C TRP A 18 6.24 18.05 11.00
N ARG A 19 6.14 18.50 12.25
CA ARG A 19 5.73 17.64 13.38
C ARG A 19 4.28 17.20 13.27
N LYS A 20 3.35 18.09 12.92
CA LYS A 20 1.93 17.74 12.74
C LYS A 20 1.73 16.78 11.56
N LEU A 21 2.44 17.01 10.47
CA LEU A 21 2.32 16.18 9.27
C LEU A 21 2.91 14.77 9.50
N THR A 22 4.04 14.67 10.21
CA THR A 22 4.62 13.36 10.57
C THR A 22 3.80 12.60 11.60
N SER A 23 3.13 13.28 12.55
CA SER A 23 2.26 12.62 13.53
C SER A 23 0.95 12.12 12.90
N LEU A 24 0.30 12.92 12.06
CA LEU A 24 -0.91 12.49 11.34
C LEU A 24 -0.66 11.27 10.46
N VAL A 25 0.49 11.24 9.77
CA VAL A 25 0.89 10.08 8.96
C VAL A 25 1.21 8.87 9.83
N SER A 26 1.88 9.04 10.98
CA SER A 26 2.16 7.90 11.87
C SER A 26 0.92 7.31 12.52
N ASP A 27 -0.12 8.12 12.75
CA ASP A 27 -1.35 7.69 13.42
C ASP A 27 -2.30 6.96 12.46
N LEU A 28 -2.24 7.25 11.15
CA LEU A 28 -2.96 6.51 10.12
C LEU A 28 -2.27 5.20 9.71
N LEU A 29 -0.96 5.07 9.97
CA LEU A 29 -0.19 3.90 9.54
C LEU A 29 -0.41 2.71 10.50
N PRO A 30 -0.71 1.52 9.97
CA PRO A 30 -0.82 0.31 10.79
C PRO A 30 0.49 0.04 11.54
N LYS A 31 0.38 -0.42 12.79
CA LYS A 31 1.51 -0.63 13.70
C LYS A 31 2.50 -1.71 13.24
N GLY A 32 2.06 -2.63 12.38
CA GLY A 32 2.89 -3.72 11.87
C GLY A 32 3.93 -3.24 10.85
N LEU A 33 5.18 -3.70 11.01
CA LEU A 33 6.30 -3.36 10.12
C LEU A 33 5.95 -3.60 8.64
N TYR A 34 5.29 -4.72 8.35
CA TYR A 34 4.90 -5.09 6.98
C TYR A 34 4.00 -4.03 6.32
N ALA A 35 2.89 -3.69 6.97
CA ALA A 35 1.90 -2.78 6.40
C ALA A 35 2.43 -1.34 6.33
N ARG A 36 3.26 -0.93 7.31
CA ARG A 36 3.94 0.36 7.28
C ARG A 36 4.90 0.48 6.09
N THR A 37 5.78 -0.50 5.88
CA THR A 37 6.73 -0.46 4.77
C THR A 37 6.03 -0.54 3.41
N LEU A 38 4.95 -1.33 3.32
CA LEU A 38 4.13 -1.42 2.11
C LEU A 38 3.57 -0.05 1.71
N ILE A 39 2.93 0.66 2.65
CA ILE A 39 2.33 1.98 2.37
C ILE A 39 3.41 3.01 2.02
N ILE A 40 4.55 3.01 2.72
CA ILE A 40 5.65 3.95 2.44
C ILE A 40 6.17 3.80 1.00
N ILE A 41 6.22 2.59 0.48
CA ILE A 41 6.72 2.32 -0.88
C ILE A 41 5.61 2.53 -1.93
N MET A 42 4.39 2.05 -1.67
CA MET A 42 3.31 2.06 -2.65
C MET A 42 2.64 3.42 -2.78
N ALA A 43 2.51 4.20 -1.70
CA ALA A 43 1.77 5.46 -1.73
C ALA A 43 2.38 6.50 -2.69
N PRO A 44 3.71 6.73 -2.74
CA PRO A 44 4.30 7.63 -3.72
C PRO A 44 4.11 7.17 -5.16
N ILE A 45 4.25 5.86 -5.41
CA ILE A 45 4.05 5.27 -6.75
C ILE A 45 2.60 5.49 -7.20
N PHE A 46 1.64 5.20 -6.31
CA PHE A 46 0.22 5.41 -6.57
C PHE A 46 -0.13 6.88 -6.79
N LEU A 47 0.48 7.79 -6.03
CA LEU A 47 0.28 9.22 -6.20
C LEU A 47 0.79 9.68 -7.56
N VAL A 48 2.00 9.27 -7.95
CA VAL A 48 2.56 9.59 -9.27
C VAL A 48 1.70 9.00 -10.39
N GLU A 49 1.27 7.75 -10.25
CA GLU A 49 0.39 7.11 -11.22
C GLU A 49 -0.93 7.87 -11.37
N CYS A 50 -1.60 8.21 -10.27
CA CYS A 50 -2.82 9.02 -10.29
C CYS A 50 -2.60 10.37 -11.01
N ILE A 51 -1.50 11.07 -10.71
CA ILE A 51 -1.18 12.35 -11.35
C ILE A 51 -0.93 12.15 -12.84
N VAL A 52 -0.11 11.17 -13.24
CA VAL A 52 0.20 10.90 -14.64
C VAL A 52 -1.07 10.52 -15.40
N THR A 53 -1.93 9.68 -14.82
CA THR A 53 -3.22 9.31 -15.39
C THR A 53 -4.09 10.53 -15.63
N PHE A 54 -4.18 11.39 -14.62
CA PHE A 54 -4.99 12.60 -14.67
C PHE A 54 -4.49 13.56 -15.75
N VAL A 55 -3.19 13.88 -15.74
CA VAL A 55 -2.56 14.77 -16.71
C VAL A 55 -2.67 14.20 -18.13
N PHE A 56 -2.44 12.89 -18.30
CA PHE A 56 -2.59 12.23 -19.59
C PHE A 56 -4.04 12.31 -20.08
N MET A 57 -5.02 12.06 -19.20
CA MET A 57 -6.43 12.17 -19.54
C MET A 57 -6.76 13.60 -19.99
N GLU A 58 -6.36 14.59 -19.21
CA GLU A 58 -6.61 16.00 -19.50
C GLU A 58 -5.97 16.42 -20.84
N GLN A 59 -4.68 16.14 -21.02
CA GLN A 59 -3.92 16.54 -22.20
C GLN A 59 -4.37 15.80 -23.47
N HIS A 60 -4.63 14.49 -23.37
CA HIS A 60 -5.10 13.70 -24.51
C HIS A 60 -6.49 14.14 -24.96
N TRP A 61 -7.38 14.46 -24.01
CA TRP A 61 -8.74 14.89 -24.32
C TRP A 61 -8.78 16.26 -24.97
N GLU A 62 -7.96 17.22 -24.51
CA GLU A 62 -7.91 18.55 -25.09
C GLU A 62 -7.38 18.51 -26.54
N GLN A 63 -6.27 17.80 -26.78
CA GLN A 63 -5.63 17.76 -28.10
C GLN A 63 -6.48 17.05 -29.16
N VAL A 64 -7.06 15.89 -28.81
CA VAL A 64 -7.89 15.13 -29.73
C VAL A 64 -9.17 15.88 -30.05
N THR A 65 -9.88 16.36 -29.02
CA THR A 65 -11.17 17.01 -29.20
C THR A 65 -11.02 18.29 -30.00
N ARG A 66 -9.97 19.08 -29.75
CA ARG A 66 -9.73 20.32 -30.49
C ARG A 66 -9.41 20.07 -31.97
N ARG A 67 -8.51 19.13 -32.29
CA ARG A 67 -8.16 18.81 -33.68
C ARG A 67 -9.35 18.28 -34.48
N LEU A 68 -10.16 17.42 -33.87
CA LEU A 68 -11.36 16.88 -34.53
C LEU A 68 -12.46 17.94 -34.68
N SER A 69 -12.62 18.82 -33.69
CA SER A 69 -13.56 19.94 -33.75
C SER A 69 -13.13 20.96 -34.82
N GLU A 70 -11.84 21.25 -34.93
CA GLU A 70 -11.26 22.12 -35.94
C GLU A 70 -11.48 21.54 -37.34
N ALA A 71 -11.19 20.26 -37.57
CA ALA A 71 -11.47 19.60 -38.84
C ALA A 71 -12.96 19.65 -39.20
N THR A 72 -13.84 19.27 -38.27
CA THR A 72 -15.30 19.27 -38.49
C THR A 72 -15.82 20.68 -38.77
N ALA A 73 -15.33 21.71 -38.07
CA ALA A 73 -15.72 23.10 -38.30
C ALA A 73 -15.33 23.59 -39.70
N HIS A 74 -14.12 23.25 -40.17
CA HIS A 74 -13.69 23.57 -41.53
C HIS A 74 -14.50 22.82 -42.60
N GLU A 75 -14.84 21.55 -42.37
CA GLU A 75 -15.69 20.77 -43.28
C GLU A 75 -17.10 21.36 -43.40
N VAL A 76 -17.70 21.79 -42.29
CA VAL A 76 -19.01 22.47 -42.28
C VAL A 76 -18.92 23.83 -42.97
N ALA A 77 -17.88 24.62 -42.69
CA ALA A 77 -17.65 25.90 -43.36
C ALA A 77 -17.55 25.73 -44.88
N ALA A 78 -16.79 24.73 -45.35
CA ALA A 78 -16.68 24.42 -46.76
C ALA A 78 -18.03 24.03 -47.39
N LEU A 79 -18.87 23.26 -46.69
CA LEU A 79 -20.22 22.93 -47.17
C LEU A 79 -21.13 24.16 -47.25
N ILE A 80 -21.02 25.08 -46.30
CA ILE A 80 -21.76 26.35 -46.31
C ILE A 80 -21.30 27.21 -47.49
N ASP A 81 -20.00 27.34 -47.72
CA ASP A 81 -19.44 28.10 -48.83
C ASP A 81 -19.87 27.52 -50.19
N ILE A 82 -19.88 26.18 -50.33
CA ILE A 82 -20.38 25.52 -51.54
C ILE A 82 -21.87 25.81 -51.73
N TYR A 83 -22.67 25.73 -50.66
CA TYR A 83 -24.10 26.00 -50.74
C TYR A 83 -24.41 27.45 -51.13
N GLN A 84 -23.65 28.42 -50.61
CA GLN A 84 -23.89 29.84 -50.86
C GLN A 84 -23.34 30.33 -52.21
N ASN A 85 -22.21 29.80 -52.66
CA ASN A 85 -21.50 30.35 -53.83
C ASN A 85 -21.73 29.56 -55.13
N TYR A 86 -22.27 28.33 -55.07
CA TYR A 86 -22.51 27.51 -56.25
C TYR A 86 -23.99 27.16 -56.41
N PRO A 87 -24.52 27.15 -57.66
CA PRO A 87 -25.88 26.71 -57.95
C PRO A 87 -26.13 25.30 -57.42
N GLN A 88 -27.26 25.11 -56.74
CA GLN A 88 -27.65 23.82 -56.21
C GLN A 88 -28.71 23.18 -57.10
N ASP A 89 -28.67 21.85 -57.20
CA ASP A 89 -29.78 21.07 -57.76
C ASP A 89 -31.02 21.19 -56.86
N ASP A 90 -32.23 21.00 -57.42
CA ASP A 90 -33.52 21.16 -56.72
C ASP A 90 -33.63 20.39 -55.39
N ASP A 91 -32.96 19.24 -55.27
CA ASP A 91 -32.96 18.39 -54.07
C ASP A 91 -31.64 18.44 -53.27
N HIS A 92 -30.69 19.30 -53.64
CA HIS A 92 -29.36 19.37 -53.02
C HIS A 92 -28.58 18.03 -52.98
N ARG A 93 -28.91 17.08 -53.86
CA ARG A 93 -28.37 15.70 -53.85
C ARG A 93 -26.85 15.67 -53.95
N GLN A 94 -26.25 16.49 -54.81
CA GLN A 94 -24.80 16.55 -54.97
C GLN A 94 -24.10 16.97 -53.68
N LEU A 95 -24.67 17.91 -52.94
CA LEU A 95 -24.12 18.38 -51.67
C LEU A 95 -24.24 17.31 -50.58
N THR A 96 -25.40 16.66 -50.47
CA THR A 96 -25.62 15.56 -49.52
C THR A 96 -24.73 14.34 -49.84
N GLU A 97 -24.52 14.04 -51.12
CA GLU A 97 -23.64 12.95 -51.55
C GLU A 97 -22.17 13.27 -51.28
N LEU A 98 -21.72 14.50 -51.55
CA LEU A 98 -20.37 14.97 -51.24
C LEU A 98 -20.11 14.88 -49.74
N ALA A 99 -21.02 15.44 -48.92
CA ALA A 99 -20.90 15.43 -47.48
C ALA A 99 -20.82 14.00 -46.92
N SER A 100 -21.68 13.10 -47.39
CA SER A 100 -21.72 11.73 -46.88
C SER A 100 -20.54 10.87 -47.36
N LYS A 101 -20.16 10.94 -48.64
CA LYS A 101 -19.10 10.09 -49.21
C LYS A 101 -17.68 10.60 -48.97
N ARG A 102 -17.47 11.91 -48.94
CA ARG A 102 -16.12 12.51 -48.81
C ARG A 102 -15.81 12.96 -47.39
N LEU A 103 -16.79 13.52 -46.68
CA LEU A 103 -16.61 14.10 -45.35
C LEU A 103 -17.17 13.20 -44.24
N GLY A 104 -17.97 12.18 -44.58
CA GLY A 104 -18.64 11.32 -43.59
C GLY A 104 -19.73 12.03 -42.80
N LEU A 105 -20.21 13.17 -43.28
CA LEU A 105 -21.24 14.01 -42.67
C LEU A 105 -22.59 13.74 -43.31
N SER A 106 -23.64 13.57 -42.51
CA SER A 106 -25.02 13.54 -43.03
C SER A 106 -25.59 14.95 -43.00
N VAL A 107 -25.91 15.50 -44.17
CA VAL A 107 -26.42 16.86 -44.34
C VAL A 107 -27.84 16.82 -44.88
N GLU A 108 -28.74 17.55 -44.21
CA GLU A 108 -30.13 17.72 -44.57
C GLU A 108 -30.46 19.22 -44.54
N ILE A 109 -31.14 19.72 -45.58
CA ILE A 109 -31.55 21.13 -45.64
C ILE A 109 -33.02 21.21 -45.25
N LEU A 110 -33.27 21.86 -44.11
CA LEU A 110 -34.61 22.08 -43.60
C LEU A 110 -35.13 23.46 -44.03
N PRO A 111 -36.46 23.62 -44.18
CA PRO A 111 -37.05 24.93 -44.49
C PRO A 111 -36.71 25.97 -43.43
N ALA A 112 -36.70 27.25 -43.83
CA ALA A 112 -36.36 28.36 -42.94
C ALA A 112 -37.26 28.38 -41.69
N GLY A 113 -36.63 28.43 -40.51
CA GLY A 113 -37.30 28.38 -39.22
C GLY A 113 -36.43 28.93 -38.10
N LYS A 114 -36.89 28.81 -36.85
CA LYS A 114 -36.09 29.20 -35.67
C LYS A 114 -35.22 28.04 -35.20
N LEU A 115 -34.00 28.35 -34.76
CA LEU A 115 -33.13 27.36 -34.12
C LEU A 115 -33.78 26.87 -32.81
N PRO A 116 -33.59 25.59 -32.42
CA PRO A 116 -34.09 25.05 -31.16
C PRO A 116 -33.51 25.81 -29.95
N PRO A 117 -34.19 25.80 -28.78
CA PRO A 117 -33.61 26.36 -27.56
C PRO A 117 -32.32 25.63 -27.17
N THR A 118 -31.39 26.36 -26.56
CA THR A 118 -30.15 25.78 -26.03
C THR A 118 -30.46 24.79 -24.91
N ARG A 119 -29.90 23.58 -24.99
CA ARG A 119 -30.05 22.57 -23.95
C ARG A 119 -29.04 22.81 -22.82
N PRO A 120 -29.31 22.32 -21.60
CA PRO A 120 -28.33 22.38 -20.51
C PRO A 120 -27.04 21.66 -20.93
N ARG A 121 -25.91 22.31 -20.65
CA ARG A 121 -24.59 21.79 -21.02
C ARG A 121 -24.29 20.51 -20.24
N PRO A 122 -23.71 19.48 -20.88
CA PRO A 122 -23.35 18.25 -20.19
C PRO A 122 -22.25 18.50 -19.14
N PHE A 123 -22.13 17.58 -18.17
CA PHE A 123 -21.09 17.64 -17.13
C PHE A 123 -19.67 17.70 -17.72
N PHE A 124 -19.47 17.12 -18.92
CA PHE A 124 -18.24 17.22 -19.71
C PHE A 124 -18.47 18.10 -20.96
N ASP A 125 -18.38 19.42 -20.80
CA ASP A 125 -18.61 20.46 -21.83
C ASP A 125 -17.45 20.62 -22.84
N LEU A 126 -16.44 19.74 -22.83
CA LEU A 126 -15.19 19.93 -23.61
C LEU A 126 -15.45 19.94 -25.12
N LEU A 127 -16.28 19.01 -25.61
CA LEU A 127 -16.63 18.88 -27.03
C LEU A 127 -17.48 20.06 -27.50
N ASP A 128 -18.48 20.45 -26.72
CA ASP A 128 -19.34 21.60 -27.03
C ASP A 128 -18.53 22.90 -27.06
N ARG A 129 -17.65 23.11 -26.07
CA ARG A 129 -16.74 24.27 -26.04
C ARG A 129 -15.78 24.29 -27.22
N ALA A 130 -15.15 23.15 -27.54
CA ALA A 130 -14.22 23.06 -28.65
C ALA A 130 -14.93 23.33 -29.99
N LEU A 131 -16.04 22.64 -30.28
CA LEU A 131 -16.82 22.86 -31.50
C LEU A 131 -17.38 24.28 -31.58
N THR A 132 -17.96 24.81 -30.51
CA THR A 132 -18.48 26.19 -30.49
C THR A 132 -17.37 27.20 -30.74
N THR A 133 -16.19 26.98 -30.18
CA THR A 133 -15.05 27.89 -30.35
C THR A 133 -14.51 27.85 -31.77
N GLU A 134 -14.36 26.66 -32.36
CA GLU A 134 -13.85 26.54 -33.74
C GLU A 134 -14.91 26.96 -34.77
N LEU A 135 -16.19 26.59 -34.61
CA LEU A 135 -17.27 27.06 -35.49
C LEU A 135 -17.42 28.59 -35.45
N LYS A 136 -17.31 29.25 -34.29
CA LYS A 136 -17.32 30.73 -34.22
C LYS A 136 -16.20 31.39 -35.02
N LYS A 137 -15.07 30.70 -35.22
CA LYS A 137 -13.96 31.22 -36.03
C LYS A 137 -14.19 30.96 -37.52
N SER A 138 -14.76 29.80 -37.86
CA SER A 138 -14.90 29.34 -39.24
C SER A 138 -16.19 29.80 -39.93
N ILE A 139 -17.27 30.08 -39.19
CA ILE A 139 -18.58 30.44 -39.75
C ILE A 139 -19.15 31.70 -39.09
N SER A 140 -19.79 32.57 -39.88
CA SER A 140 -20.40 33.82 -39.42
C SER A 140 -21.90 33.70 -39.11
N GLN A 141 -22.52 32.60 -39.55
CA GLN A 141 -23.94 32.33 -39.42
C GLN A 141 -24.31 31.89 -37.99
N PRO A 142 -25.54 32.19 -37.50
CA PRO A 142 -26.04 31.66 -36.25
C PRO A 142 -26.13 30.12 -36.30
N PHE A 143 -25.59 29.46 -35.29
CA PHE A 143 -25.58 28.00 -35.20
C PHE A 143 -26.06 27.48 -33.84
N TRP A 144 -26.50 26.23 -33.83
CA TRP A 144 -26.90 25.47 -32.66
C TRP A 144 -26.24 24.11 -32.70
N ILE A 145 -25.78 23.62 -31.54
CA ILE A 145 -25.09 22.34 -31.40
C ILE A 145 -25.81 21.54 -30.31
N ASP A 146 -25.98 20.25 -30.56
CA ASP A 146 -26.45 19.28 -29.59
C ASP A 146 -25.48 18.11 -29.51
N THR A 147 -24.73 18.10 -28.42
CA THR A 147 -23.78 17.04 -28.05
C THR A 147 -24.41 16.02 -27.10
N VAL A 148 -25.69 16.17 -26.73
CA VAL A 148 -26.36 15.39 -25.67
C VAL A 148 -27.48 14.50 -26.21
N GLY A 149 -28.20 14.93 -27.26
CA GLY A 149 -29.46 14.32 -27.69
C GLY A 149 -29.39 12.87 -28.18
N ASN A 150 -28.36 12.48 -28.91
CA ASN A 150 -28.15 11.09 -29.37
C ASN A 150 -26.71 10.66 -29.05
N SER A 151 -26.53 9.56 -28.32
CA SER A 151 -25.21 9.13 -27.84
C SER A 151 -24.20 8.85 -28.97
N HIS A 152 -24.65 8.62 -30.20
CA HIS A 152 -23.82 8.26 -31.34
C HIS A 152 -23.58 9.39 -32.36
N HIS A 153 -24.37 10.47 -32.33
CA HIS A 153 -24.27 11.56 -33.31
C HIS A 153 -24.32 12.92 -32.62
N VAL A 154 -23.46 13.83 -33.06
CA VAL A 154 -23.53 15.25 -32.74
C VAL A 154 -24.39 15.91 -33.80
N GLU A 155 -25.45 16.59 -33.38
CA GLU A 155 -26.30 17.35 -34.30
C GLU A 155 -25.89 18.82 -34.27
N MET A 156 -25.68 19.40 -35.44
CA MET A 156 -25.42 20.82 -35.61
C MET A 156 -26.43 21.39 -36.58
N ARG A 157 -26.91 22.60 -36.29
CA ARG A 157 -27.84 23.33 -37.15
C ARG A 157 -27.30 24.71 -37.41
N VAL A 158 -27.12 25.06 -38.68
CA VAL A 158 -26.63 26.38 -39.10
C VAL A 158 -27.73 27.09 -39.87
N SER A 159 -28.03 28.34 -39.51
CA SER A 159 -29.03 29.16 -40.18
C SER A 159 -28.45 29.83 -41.41
N LEU A 160 -28.95 29.49 -42.60
CA LEU A 160 -28.45 29.99 -43.89
C LEU A 160 -29.29 31.15 -44.46
N GLY A 161 -30.29 31.63 -43.73
CA GLY A 161 -31.24 32.64 -44.19
C GLY A 161 -32.35 32.07 -45.07
N THR A 162 -32.01 31.26 -46.08
CA THR A 162 -32.98 30.57 -46.96
C THR A 162 -33.48 29.23 -46.40
N GLY A 163 -32.76 28.67 -45.42
CA GLY A 163 -33.05 27.40 -44.79
C GLY A 163 -32.16 27.15 -43.58
N ILE A 164 -32.32 25.99 -42.94
CA ILE A 164 -31.43 25.53 -41.86
C ILE A 164 -30.68 24.29 -42.36
N MET A 165 -29.35 24.36 -42.40
CA MET A 165 -28.52 23.20 -42.68
C MET A 165 -28.34 22.39 -41.40
N ARG A 166 -28.87 21.17 -41.41
CA ARG A 166 -28.72 20.19 -40.34
C ARG A 166 -27.59 19.25 -40.70
N VAL A 167 -26.55 19.22 -39.88
CA VAL A 167 -25.37 18.36 -40.03
C VAL A 167 -25.34 17.36 -38.87
N LEU A 168 -25.27 16.08 -39.20
CA LEU A 168 -25.15 14.98 -38.26
C LEU A 168 -23.74 14.39 -38.39
N VAL A 169 -22.94 14.51 -37.33
CA VAL A 169 -21.56 14.03 -37.26
C VAL A 169 -21.50 12.79 -36.37
N ARG A 170 -20.81 11.73 -36.80
CA ARG A 170 -20.60 10.55 -35.93
C ARG A 170 -19.69 10.92 -34.76
N ARG A 171 -20.09 10.59 -33.53
CA ARG A 171 -19.33 10.97 -32.33
C ARG A 171 -17.89 10.43 -32.33
N ASN A 172 -17.63 9.25 -32.89
CA ASN A 172 -16.27 8.69 -33.02
C ASN A 172 -15.38 9.43 -34.04
N GLN A 173 -15.95 10.20 -34.96
CA GLN A 173 -15.19 11.11 -35.83
C GLN A 173 -14.91 12.44 -35.13
N ALA A 174 -15.75 12.84 -34.18
CA ALA A 174 -15.55 14.01 -33.33
C ALA A 174 -14.76 13.73 -32.03
N TYR A 175 -14.53 12.45 -31.67
CA TYR A 175 -13.87 12.02 -30.44
C TYR A 175 -13.09 10.70 -30.63
N ALA A 176 -11.80 10.65 -30.23
CA ALA A 176 -11.02 9.42 -30.35
C ALA A 176 -11.42 8.38 -29.27
N SER A 177 -11.86 7.21 -29.74
CA SER A 177 -12.34 6.12 -28.89
C SER A 177 -11.23 5.38 -28.12
N ASN A 178 -9.95 5.50 -28.50
CA ASN A 178 -8.88 4.58 -28.06
C ASN A 178 -8.27 4.86 -26.67
N TRP A 179 -8.75 5.84 -25.91
CA TRP A 179 -8.21 6.18 -24.58
C TRP A 179 -8.25 4.98 -23.60
N HIS A 180 -9.29 4.13 -23.73
CA HIS A 180 -9.46 2.94 -22.91
C HIS A 180 -8.30 1.94 -23.08
N ILE A 181 -7.71 1.84 -24.28
CA ILE A 181 -6.54 0.97 -24.52
C ILE A 181 -5.37 1.44 -23.67
N VAL A 182 -5.10 2.75 -23.64
CA VAL A 182 -4.01 3.33 -22.83
C VAL A 182 -4.27 3.10 -21.35
N LEU A 183 -5.51 3.29 -20.88
CA LEU A 183 -5.85 2.98 -19.50
C LEU A 183 -5.65 1.52 -19.13
N VAL A 184 -6.08 0.59 -19.99
CA VAL A 184 -5.90 -0.85 -19.76
C VAL A 184 -4.42 -1.19 -19.64
N TRP A 185 -3.57 -0.65 -20.54
CA TRP A 185 -2.13 -0.84 -20.45
C TRP A 185 -1.52 -0.23 -19.19
N MET A 186 -1.94 0.98 -18.81
CA MET A 186 -1.44 1.66 -17.63
C MET A 186 -1.78 0.87 -16.36
N VAL A 187 -3.05 0.55 -16.15
CA VAL A 187 -3.52 -0.27 -15.02
C VAL A 187 -2.86 -1.64 -15.02
N GLY A 188 -2.72 -2.26 -16.20
CA GLY A 188 -2.04 -3.55 -16.36
C GLY A 188 -0.59 -3.51 -15.89
N THR A 189 0.18 -2.50 -16.33
CA THR A 189 1.58 -2.34 -15.91
C THR A 189 1.71 -2.06 -14.42
N SER A 190 0.83 -1.24 -13.85
CA SER A 190 0.84 -0.91 -12.42
C SER A 190 0.49 -2.11 -11.55
N LEU A 191 -0.46 -2.95 -11.99
CA LEU A 191 -0.78 -4.19 -11.29
C LEU A 191 0.45 -5.12 -11.24
N VAL A 192 1.18 -5.24 -12.34
CA VAL A 192 2.44 -6.02 -12.38
C VAL A 192 3.49 -5.44 -11.44
N LEU A 193 3.68 -4.11 -11.43
CA LEU A 193 4.62 -3.44 -10.53
C LEU A 193 4.24 -3.65 -9.06
N TYR A 194 2.98 -3.44 -8.70
CA TYR A 194 2.50 -3.60 -7.33
C TYR A 194 2.56 -5.04 -6.84
N THR A 195 2.14 -6.01 -7.65
CA THR A 195 2.24 -7.43 -7.31
C THR A 195 3.69 -7.85 -7.10
N THR A 196 4.59 -7.45 -8.00
CA THR A 196 6.02 -7.72 -7.87
C THR A 196 6.60 -7.09 -6.60
N ALA A 197 6.26 -5.83 -6.32
CA ALA A 197 6.68 -5.14 -5.11
C ALA A 197 6.17 -5.83 -3.83
N ILE A 198 4.89 -6.24 -3.79
CA ILE A 198 4.30 -6.99 -2.67
C ILE A 198 5.05 -8.29 -2.44
N VAL A 199 5.30 -9.06 -3.50
CA VAL A 199 5.98 -10.37 -3.40
C VAL A 199 7.40 -10.20 -2.87
N ILE A 200 8.16 -9.25 -3.40
CA ILE A 200 9.53 -8.94 -2.94
C ILE A 200 9.50 -8.52 -1.47
N LEU A 201 8.63 -7.58 -1.10
CA LEU A 201 8.57 -7.04 0.26
C LEU A 201 8.16 -8.12 1.27
N ARG A 202 7.19 -8.96 0.92
CA ARG A 202 6.76 -10.10 1.75
C ARG A 202 7.91 -11.06 1.98
N ASN A 203 8.73 -11.33 0.97
CA ASN A 203 9.88 -12.23 1.10
C ASN A 203 10.99 -11.64 2.00
N GLN A 204 11.16 -10.31 2.02
CA GLN A 204 12.18 -9.64 2.84
C GLN A 204 11.76 -9.42 4.29
N ILE A 205 10.49 -9.11 4.54
CA ILE A 205 10.00 -8.79 5.91
C ILE A 205 9.68 -10.06 6.70
N ARG A 206 9.20 -11.12 6.06
CA ARG A 206 8.79 -12.35 6.76
C ARG A 206 9.90 -12.97 7.63
N PRO A 207 11.16 -13.07 7.19
CA PRO A 207 12.25 -13.57 8.03
C PRO A 207 12.55 -12.71 9.26
N ILE A 208 12.40 -11.38 9.14
CA ILE A 208 12.59 -10.44 10.26
C ILE A 208 11.52 -10.67 11.32
N LEU A 209 10.26 -10.80 10.92
CA LEU A 209 9.15 -11.08 11.84
C LEU A 209 9.33 -12.43 12.54
N LYS A 210 9.77 -13.46 11.81
CA LYS A 210 10.07 -14.77 12.41
C LYS A 210 11.23 -14.72 13.42
N LEU A 211 12.25 -13.91 13.15
CA LEU A 211 13.35 -13.71 14.11
C LEU A 211 12.86 -13.00 15.36
N ALA A 212 12.03 -11.96 15.22
CA ALA A 212 11.44 -11.27 16.37
C ALA A 212 10.57 -12.21 17.22
N GLU A 213 9.73 -13.03 16.58
CA GLU A 213 8.91 -14.05 17.25
C GLU A 213 9.77 -15.11 17.97
N ALA A 214 10.85 -15.59 17.33
CA ALA A 214 11.76 -16.53 17.94
C ALA A 214 12.49 -15.95 19.17
N ALA A 215 12.91 -14.68 19.09
CA ALA A 215 13.55 -13.98 20.20
C ALA A 215 12.58 -13.76 21.37
N GLU A 216 11.34 -13.37 21.10
CA GLU A 216 10.31 -13.20 22.13
C GLU A 216 9.93 -14.53 22.80
N ALA A 217 9.80 -15.60 22.01
CA ALA A 217 9.53 -16.94 22.54
C ALA A 217 10.65 -17.41 23.47
N PHE A 218 11.91 -17.29 23.04
CA PHE A 218 13.07 -17.63 23.86
C PHE A 218 13.14 -16.80 25.15
N GLY A 219 12.88 -15.49 25.07
CA GLY A 219 12.84 -14.61 26.25
C GLY A 219 11.74 -14.98 27.27
N LYS A 220 10.70 -15.71 26.84
CA LYS A 220 9.63 -16.23 27.71
C LYS A 220 9.84 -17.69 28.13
N GLY A 221 11.00 -18.29 27.84
CA GLY A 221 11.26 -19.70 28.09
C GLY A 221 10.39 -20.65 27.26
N ARG A 222 9.76 -20.15 26.19
CA ARG A 222 8.91 -20.95 25.30
C ARG A 222 9.74 -21.52 24.17
N GLN A 223 9.32 -22.67 23.66
CA GLN A 223 9.87 -23.19 22.43
C GLN A 223 9.60 -22.18 21.29
N GLY A 224 10.67 -21.82 20.59
CA GLY A 224 10.57 -20.95 19.42
C GLY A 224 9.74 -21.59 18.30
N PRO A 225 9.43 -20.84 17.24
CA PRO A 225 8.72 -21.38 16.09
C PRO A 225 9.39 -22.66 15.59
N PRO A 226 8.63 -23.75 15.35
CA PRO A 226 9.19 -25.10 15.12
C PRO A 226 10.11 -25.23 13.90
N ASP A 227 10.17 -24.19 13.07
CA ASP A 227 10.89 -24.19 11.79
C ASP A 227 11.68 -22.90 11.54
N PHE A 228 12.15 -22.26 12.62
CA PHE A 228 13.00 -21.08 12.53
C PHE A 228 14.38 -21.45 11.97
N LYS A 229 14.74 -20.88 10.81
CA LYS A 229 16.04 -21.05 10.16
C LYS A 229 16.53 -19.71 9.63
N PRO A 230 17.85 -19.42 9.68
CA PRO A 230 18.42 -18.21 9.11
C PRO A 230 18.12 -18.11 7.60
N ARG A 231 17.25 -17.17 7.21
CA ARG A 231 16.79 -16.95 5.84
C ARG A 231 16.58 -15.46 5.56
N GLY A 232 16.47 -15.11 4.28
CA GLY A 232 16.27 -13.73 3.82
C GLY A 232 17.57 -13.06 3.40
N ALA A 233 17.58 -11.72 3.46
CA ALA A 233 18.75 -10.91 3.16
C ALA A 233 19.97 -11.31 4.01
N ARG A 234 21.17 -11.03 3.51
CA ARG A 234 22.44 -11.42 4.13
C ARG A 234 22.54 -10.94 5.58
N GLU A 235 22.12 -9.71 5.83
CA GLU A 235 22.16 -9.03 7.13
C GLU A 235 21.16 -9.67 8.11
N VAL A 236 19.97 -10.04 7.63
CA VAL A 236 18.95 -10.73 8.44
C VAL A 236 19.41 -12.14 8.79
N ARG A 237 20.00 -12.85 7.83
CA ARG A 237 20.57 -14.18 8.05
C ARG A 237 21.72 -14.13 9.07
N GLN A 238 22.60 -13.13 8.98
CA GLN A 238 23.68 -12.93 9.95
C GLN A 238 23.13 -12.69 11.36
N ALA A 239 22.13 -11.82 11.49
CA ALA A 239 21.48 -11.57 12.78
C ALA A 239 20.79 -12.83 13.33
N ALA A 240 20.13 -13.60 12.48
CA ALA A 240 19.50 -14.87 12.86
C ALA A 240 20.51 -15.92 13.32
N THR A 241 21.66 -16.03 12.64
CA THR A 241 22.75 -16.93 13.06
C THR A 241 23.33 -16.50 14.41
N ALA A 242 23.62 -15.21 14.58
CA ALA A 242 24.13 -14.68 15.85
C ALA A 242 23.14 -14.90 17.02
N PHE A 243 21.83 -14.77 16.74
CA PHE A 243 20.78 -15.08 17.72
C PHE A 243 20.79 -16.56 18.12
N ILE A 244 20.90 -17.48 17.15
CA ILE A 244 20.99 -18.93 17.42
C ILE A 244 22.23 -19.25 18.24
N GLU A 245 23.40 -18.72 17.88
CA GLU A 245 24.64 -18.92 18.63
C GLU A 245 24.53 -18.42 20.08
N MET A 246 23.89 -17.26 20.28
CA MET A 246 23.62 -16.71 21.61
C MET A 246 22.68 -17.62 22.41
N ARG A 247 21.58 -18.07 21.81
CA ARG A 247 20.62 -19.00 22.42
C ARG A 247 21.32 -20.27 22.88
N ASP A 248 22.04 -20.92 21.98
CA ASP A 248 22.72 -22.18 22.25
C ASP A 248 23.83 -22.01 23.31
N ARG A 249 24.45 -20.83 23.38
CA ARG A 249 25.41 -20.50 24.45
C ARG A 249 24.74 -20.35 25.80
N ILE A 250 23.56 -19.73 25.85
CA ILE A 250 22.79 -19.54 27.09
C ILE A 250 22.27 -20.90 27.58
N GLU A 251 21.67 -21.71 26.71
CA GLU A 251 21.19 -23.06 27.06
C GLU A 251 22.32 -23.91 27.63
N ARG A 252 23.48 -23.97 26.94
CA ARG A 252 24.66 -24.67 27.47
C ARG A 252 25.13 -24.13 28.81
N HIS A 253 25.08 -22.82 29.02
CA HIS A 253 25.48 -22.21 30.29
C HIS A 253 24.54 -22.60 31.43
N VAL A 254 23.23 -22.64 31.17
CA VAL A 254 22.22 -23.11 32.12
C VAL A 254 22.43 -24.60 32.42
N ASP A 255 22.58 -25.45 31.40
CA ASP A 255 22.80 -26.89 31.57
C ASP A 255 24.08 -27.20 32.36
N GLN A 256 25.18 -26.50 32.08
CA GLN A 256 26.43 -26.63 32.82
C GLN A 256 26.26 -26.27 34.30
N ARG A 257 25.53 -25.19 34.60
CA ARG A 257 25.25 -24.76 35.97
C ARG A 257 24.37 -25.77 36.70
N THR A 258 23.32 -26.28 36.06
CA THR A 258 22.43 -27.30 36.63
C THR A 258 23.16 -28.61 36.88
N THR A 259 24.02 -29.03 35.96
CA THR A 259 24.86 -30.23 36.10
C THR A 259 25.86 -30.09 37.24
N MET A 260 26.53 -28.93 37.34
CA MET A 260 27.45 -28.63 38.44
C MET A 260 26.74 -28.67 39.80
N LEU A 261 25.56 -28.06 39.90
CA LEU A 261 24.75 -28.07 41.13
C LEU A 261 24.32 -29.48 41.53
N ALA A 262 23.95 -30.32 40.55
CA ALA A 262 23.65 -31.72 40.79
C ALA A 262 24.87 -32.51 41.31
N GLY A 263 26.06 -32.24 40.78
CA GLY A 263 27.32 -32.82 41.25
C GLY A 263 27.68 -32.41 42.68
N VAL A 264 27.64 -31.10 42.98
CA VAL A 264 27.91 -30.56 44.32
C VAL A 264 26.93 -31.12 45.35
N SER A 265 25.65 -31.22 45.00
CA SER A 265 24.64 -31.86 45.85
C SER A 265 24.98 -33.30 46.20
N HIS A 266 25.38 -34.08 45.20
CA HIS A 266 25.70 -35.49 45.39
C HIS A 266 26.85 -35.65 46.40
N ASP A 267 27.87 -34.81 46.29
CA ASP A 267 29.03 -34.83 47.17
C ASP A 267 28.66 -34.38 48.60
N LEU A 268 27.84 -33.33 48.73
CA LEU A 268 27.33 -32.87 50.04
C LEU A 268 26.49 -33.94 50.73
N ARG A 269 25.60 -34.64 50.01
CA ARG A 269 24.81 -35.75 50.58
C ARG A 269 25.71 -36.85 51.13
N THR A 270 26.80 -37.16 50.43
CA THR A 270 27.76 -38.19 50.85
C THR A 270 28.45 -37.81 52.16
N VAL A 271 28.93 -36.56 52.28
CA VAL A 271 29.60 -36.07 53.50
C VAL A 271 28.59 -35.97 54.66
N LEU A 272 27.38 -35.50 54.41
CA LEU A 272 26.34 -35.36 55.43
C LEU A 272 25.86 -36.70 55.98
N THR A 273 25.75 -37.72 55.11
CA THR A 273 25.44 -39.10 55.51
C THR A 273 26.56 -39.67 56.39
N ARG A 274 27.83 -39.44 56.02
CA ARG A 274 28.98 -39.85 56.84
C ARG A 274 28.99 -39.14 58.20
N PHE A 275 28.68 -37.84 58.22
CA PHE A 275 28.59 -37.07 59.47
C PHE A 275 27.49 -37.62 60.40
N LYS A 276 26.31 -37.95 59.86
CA LYS A 276 25.25 -38.64 60.61
C LYS A 276 25.70 -39.99 61.17
N LEU A 277 26.37 -40.82 60.36
CA LEU A 277 26.89 -42.12 60.82
C LEU A 277 27.90 -41.96 61.96
N GLN A 278 28.76 -40.94 61.91
CA GLN A 278 29.71 -40.65 62.99
C GLN A 278 29.00 -40.21 64.27
N LEU A 279 27.98 -39.35 64.17
CA LEU A 279 27.15 -38.95 65.30
C LEU A 279 26.42 -40.15 65.94
N ALA A 280 25.95 -41.10 65.13
CA ALA A 280 25.28 -42.31 65.60
C ALA A 280 26.20 -43.30 66.36
N MET A 281 27.52 -43.13 66.27
CA MET A 281 28.51 -43.93 67.03
C MET A 281 28.94 -43.27 68.35
N LEU A 282 28.52 -42.03 68.62
CA LEU A 282 28.79 -41.32 69.87
C LEU A 282 27.72 -41.65 70.92
N ASP A 283 28.06 -41.49 72.19
CA ASP A 283 27.10 -41.65 73.30
C ASP A 283 25.90 -40.69 73.13
N GLU A 284 24.70 -41.18 73.38
CA GLU A 284 23.47 -40.38 73.29
C GLU A 284 23.45 -39.31 74.38
N THR A 285 23.84 -38.09 74.01
CA THR A 285 23.75 -36.90 74.85
C THR A 285 22.77 -35.89 74.24
N ALA A 286 22.31 -34.92 75.03
CA ALA A 286 21.47 -33.85 74.51
C ALA A 286 22.16 -33.05 73.38
N ALA A 287 23.49 -32.94 73.43
CA ALA A 287 24.28 -32.26 72.40
C ALA A 287 24.35 -33.06 71.09
N THR A 288 24.54 -34.38 71.13
CA THR A 288 24.58 -35.22 69.91
C THR A 288 23.24 -35.26 69.20
N LYS A 289 22.11 -35.31 69.94
CA LYS A 289 20.76 -35.20 69.36
C LYS A 289 20.49 -33.85 68.69
N GLY A 290 21.03 -32.76 69.24
CA GLY A 290 20.97 -31.44 68.62
C GLY A 290 21.71 -31.39 67.27
N LEU A 291 22.95 -31.87 67.24
CA LEU A 291 23.77 -31.96 66.03
C LEU A 291 23.16 -32.85 64.93
N GLU A 292 22.53 -33.95 65.31
CA GLU A 292 21.85 -34.83 64.36
C GLU A 292 20.65 -34.12 63.70
N ARG A 293 19.89 -33.33 64.47
CA ARG A 293 18.76 -32.56 63.97
C ARG A 293 19.22 -31.46 63.00
N ASP A 294 20.29 -30.74 63.33
CA ASP A 294 20.88 -29.73 62.44
C ASP A 294 21.40 -30.36 61.13
N ALA A 295 21.98 -31.56 61.19
CA ALA A 295 22.40 -32.30 60.00
C ALA A 295 21.22 -32.72 59.11
N ASP A 296 20.08 -33.09 59.69
CA ASP A 296 18.86 -33.36 58.92
C ASP A 296 18.27 -32.10 58.31
N GLU A 297 18.29 -30.98 59.02
CA GLU A 297 17.81 -29.70 58.51
C GLU A 297 18.65 -29.22 57.32
N MET A 298 19.98 -29.34 57.41
CA MET A 298 20.88 -29.07 56.28
C MET A 298 20.61 -29.98 55.08
N ARG A 299 20.24 -31.25 55.32
CA ARG A 299 19.88 -32.20 54.25
C ARG A 299 18.63 -31.76 53.52
N HIS A 300 17.57 -31.42 54.26
CA HIS A 300 16.31 -30.97 53.68
C HIS A 300 16.47 -29.65 52.94
N MET A 301 17.19 -28.68 53.51
CA MET A 301 17.46 -27.41 52.83
C MET A 301 18.23 -27.61 51.50
N LEU A 302 19.15 -28.58 51.47
CA LEU A 302 19.86 -28.96 50.25
C LEU A 302 18.91 -29.55 49.20
N GLU A 303 18.04 -30.49 49.61
CA GLU A 303 17.05 -31.14 48.75
C GLU A 303 16.07 -30.13 48.14
N ASP A 304 15.55 -29.19 48.94
CA ASP A 304 14.66 -28.13 48.49
C ASP A 304 15.34 -27.19 47.48
N TYR A 305 16.58 -26.78 47.77
CA TYR A 305 17.34 -25.93 46.85
C TYR A 305 17.59 -26.63 45.50
N LEU A 306 17.82 -27.93 45.51
CA LEU A 306 17.98 -28.71 44.28
C LEU A 306 16.69 -28.89 43.51
N ALA A 307 15.58 -29.12 44.20
CA ALA A 307 14.27 -29.18 43.58
C ALA A 307 13.97 -27.85 42.87
N PHE A 308 14.26 -26.73 43.53
CA PHE A 308 14.16 -25.39 42.94
C PHE A 308 15.14 -25.18 41.76
N ALA A 309 16.41 -25.56 41.91
CA ALA A 309 17.45 -25.31 40.92
C ALA A 309 17.36 -26.21 39.67
N LYS A 310 16.89 -27.46 39.80
CA LYS A 310 16.50 -28.28 38.65
C LYS A 310 15.33 -27.66 37.90
N GLY A 311 14.53 -26.87 38.61
CA GLY A 311 13.37 -26.19 38.07
C GLY A 311 12.24 -27.18 37.76
N ASP A 312 11.03 -26.66 37.91
CA ASP A 312 9.79 -27.18 37.32
C ASP A 312 9.80 -27.07 35.77
N GLY A 313 10.99 -26.99 35.15
CA GLY A 313 11.23 -26.68 33.73
C GLY A 313 10.82 -27.79 32.77
N GLY A 314 10.16 -28.85 33.27
CA GLY A 314 9.53 -29.89 32.46
C GLY A 314 8.06 -29.61 32.15
N GLU A 315 7.41 -28.67 32.84
CA GLU A 315 6.01 -28.37 32.56
C GLU A 315 5.86 -27.60 31.24
N VAL A 316 5.13 -28.21 30.31
CA VAL A 316 4.80 -27.58 29.04
C VAL A 316 3.89 -26.39 29.32
N ALA A 317 4.38 -25.18 29.05
CA ALA A 317 3.60 -23.96 29.19
C ALA A 317 2.28 -24.08 28.39
N LYS A 318 1.15 -24.06 29.10
CA LYS A 318 -0.20 -24.07 28.53
C LYS A 318 -0.90 -22.74 28.84
N PRO A 319 -1.82 -22.29 27.98
CA PRO A 319 -2.73 -21.21 28.34
C PRO A 319 -3.53 -21.63 29.58
N ALA A 320 -3.48 -20.84 30.64
CA ALA A 320 -4.20 -21.08 31.88
C ALA A 320 -5.00 -19.84 32.28
N ASN A 321 -6.17 -20.07 32.88
CA ASN A 321 -6.98 -19.00 33.46
C ASN A 321 -6.48 -18.75 34.89
N VAL A 322 -5.95 -17.54 35.13
CA VAL A 322 -5.40 -17.17 36.44
C VAL A 322 -6.46 -17.19 37.54
N VAL A 323 -7.72 -16.89 37.20
CA VAL A 323 -8.82 -16.90 38.17
C VAL A 323 -9.10 -18.33 38.66
N GLU A 324 -9.06 -19.29 37.75
CA GLU A 324 -9.31 -20.71 38.03
C GLU A 324 -8.14 -21.39 38.77
N MET A 325 -6.94 -20.78 38.76
CA MET A 325 -5.79 -21.24 39.56
C MET A 325 -5.75 -20.68 40.99
N LEU A 326 -6.56 -19.67 41.29
CA LEU A 326 -6.57 -18.98 42.59
C LEU A 326 -7.74 -19.44 43.49
N GLU A 327 -8.67 -20.24 42.96
CA GLU A 327 -9.74 -20.92 43.70
C GLU A 327 -9.30 -22.31 44.18
#